data_AF-A0A7X2TIP2-F1
#
_entry.id   AF-A0A7X2TIP2-F1
#
_cell.length_a   1.000
_cell.length_b   1.000
_cell.length_c   1.000
_cell.angle_alpha   90.00
_cell.angle_beta   90.00
_cell.angle_gamma   90.00
#
_symmetry.space_group_name_H-M   'P 1'
#
loop_
_entity.id
_entity.type
_entity.pdbx_description
1 polymer ?
#
loop_
_entity_poly.entity_id
_entity_poly.type
_entity_poly.pdbx_seq_one_letter_code
_entity_poly.pdbx_strand_id
1 'polypeptide(L)'
;MTDDDTPLIAVLGTGGTIASRKDAHGAASPALGGEELLALLPPLRVRLRPQEVLAKDSSALTLADMQHISASVAAQLSDTDVAGVVVLHGTDAMEETSLLVQLQHQPQKPVIFTGAQFAADHPRSDGIVNLADAVRMAMTGKDGVRLAFAGRELPCWGLYKRTTDLADAFALAGPVPAPALPRLPADVGATRVDIVAIHPGCDAAHLDASLDRGADGVVIAALGSGNASPEIVAAIQRASARGVPVVISSRVPEGEMAPIYGGGGGGHDMAAAGAIHARWLRPGQARILLAVLLANGCDRDRIRTAFG
;
A
#
# COMPACT_ATOMS: atom_id res chain seq x y z
N MET A 1 13.55 27.98 25.39
CA MET A 1 12.60 27.55 24.35
C MET A 1 11.21 27.63 24.94
N THR A 2 10.44 28.62 24.51
CA THR A 2 9.04 28.86 24.90
C THR A 2 8.16 27.68 24.46
N ASP A 3 6.93 27.60 24.99
CA ASP A 3 5.93 26.58 24.64
C ASP A 3 5.55 26.58 23.13
N ASP A 4 5.86 27.69 22.45
CA ASP A 4 5.57 27.99 21.05
C ASP A 4 6.35 27.13 20.03
N ASP A 5 7.42 26.44 20.46
CA ASP A 5 8.32 25.66 19.59
C ASP A 5 7.97 24.16 19.55
N THR A 6 6.80 23.78 20.08
CA THR A 6 6.37 22.38 20.16
C THR A 6 5.71 21.96 18.83
N PRO A 7 6.27 20.95 18.11
CA PRO A 7 5.78 20.56 16.80
C PRO A 7 4.34 20.05 16.88
N LEU A 8 3.52 20.43 15.90
CA LEU A 8 2.17 19.92 15.75
C LEU A 8 2.16 18.74 14.78
N ILE A 9 1.66 17.60 15.24
CA ILE A 9 1.51 16.38 14.44
C ILE A 9 0.01 16.09 14.28
N ALA A 10 -0.43 16.00 13.02
CA ALA A 10 -1.78 15.52 12.73
C ALA A 10 -1.83 13.99 12.86
N VAL A 11 -2.86 13.46 13.52
CA VAL A 11 -3.04 12.02 13.72
C VAL A 11 -4.35 11.60 13.08
N LEU A 12 -4.27 10.93 11.94
CA LEU A 12 -5.41 10.55 11.12
C LEU A 12 -5.84 9.12 11.45
N GLY A 13 -7.03 8.96 12.03
CA GLY A 13 -7.65 7.66 12.27
C GLY A 13 -8.40 7.17 11.04
N THR A 14 -8.05 6.00 10.50
CA THR A 14 -8.79 5.38 9.38
C THR A 14 -9.53 4.10 9.79
N GLY A 15 -9.55 3.79 11.09
CA GLY A 15 -9.94 2.50 11.66
C GLY A 15 -8.75 1.56 11.87
N GLY A 16 -9.04 0.30 12.21
CA GLY A 16 -8.04 -0.75 12.38
C GLY A 16 -7.74 -1.16 13.83
N THR A 17 -6.92 -2.20 13.96
CA THR A 17 -6.72 -3.01 15.18
C THR A 17 -6.23 -2.23 16.41
N ILE A 18 -5.53 -1.10 16.19
CA ILE A 18 -4.96 -0.27 17.27
C ILE A 18 -6.00 0.14 18.31
N ALA A 19 -7.21 0.46 17.83
CA ALA A 19 -8.31 0.91 18.66
C ALA A 19 -9.38 -0.17 18.83
N SER A 20 -9.15 -1.40 18.34
CA SER A 20 -10.14 -2.48 18.38
C SER A 20 -9.91 -3.43 19.55
N ARG A 21 -11.00 -3.94 20.12
CA ARG A 21 -11.01 -5.08 21.05
C ARG A 21 -11.61 -6.29 20.37
N LYS A 22 -11.14 -7.48 20.73
CA LYS A 22 -11.77 -8.72 20.26
C LYS A 22 -12.85 -9.13 21.25
N ASP A 23 -14.03 -9.50 20.74
CA ASP A 23 -15.06 -10.12 21.58
C ASP A 23 -14.70 -11.58 21.91
N ALA A 24 -15.56 -12.24 22.71
CA ALA A 24 -15.37 -13.63 23.13
C ALA A 24 -15.35 -14.64 21.96
N HIS A 25 -15.77 -14.23 20.76
CA HIS A 25 -15.78 -15.03 19.54
C HIS A 25 -14.62 -14.68 18.60
N GLY A 26 -13.74 -13.76 19.00
CA GLY A 26 -12.55 -13.34 18.26
C GLY A 26 -12.80 -12.25 17.23
N ALA A 27 -14.02 -11.71 17.13
CA ALA A 27 -14.35 -10.62 16.20
C ALA A 27 -13.84 -9.29 16.77
N ALA A 28 -13.10 -8.54 15.96
CA ALA A 28 -12.59 -7.23 16.36
C ALA A 28 -13.69 -6.16 16.18
N SER A 29 -13.93 -5.36 17.22
CA SER A 29 -14.84 -4.21 17.21
C SER A 29 -14.12 -2.95 17.70
N PRO A 30 -14.46 -1.74 17.20
CA PRO A 30 -13.87 -0.50 17.67
C PRO A 30 -14.12 -0.31 19.17
N ALA A 31 -13.08 0.00 19.91
CA ALA A 31 -13.09 0.03 21.37
C ALA A 31 -12.53 1.31 22.00
N LEU A 32 -11.72 2.08 21.26
CA LEU A 32 -11.20 3.38 21.71
C LEU A 32 -11.28 4.41 20.56
N GLY A 33 -11.68 5.63 20.88
CA GLY A 33 -11.56 6.77 19.96
C GLY A 33 -10.12 7.27 19.85
N GLY A 34 -9.79 8.04 18.80
CA GLY A 34 -8.44 8.56 18.59
C GLY A 34 -7.86 9.32 19.79
N GLU A 35 -8.65 10.20 20.43
CA GLU A 35 -8.26 10.93 21.64
C GLU A 35 -7.90 10.00 22.82
N GLU A 36 -8.69 8.96 23.04
CA GLU A 36 -8.47 8.00 24.13
C GLU A 36 -7.18 7.20 23.92
N LEU A 37 -6.87 6.87 22.66
CA LEU A 37 -5.63 6.21 22.30
C LEU A 37 -4.42 7.12 22.52
N LEU A 38 -4.52 8.41 22.16
CA LEU A 38 -3.44 9.37 22.35
C LEU A 38 -3.14 9.61 23.84
N ALA A 39 -4.16 9.53 24.70
CA ALA A 39 -3.98 9.65 26.16
C ALA A 39 -3.14 8.50 26.78
N LEU A 40 -2.99 7.37 26.07
CA LEU A 40 -2.16 6.24 26.51
C LEU A 40 -0.69 6.38 26.13
N LEU A 41 -0.33 7.41 25.37
CA LEU A 41 1.05 7.61 24.96
C LEU A 41 1.94 8.01 26.14
N PRO A 42 3.23 7.61 26.12
CA PRO A 42 4.19 8.15 27.06
C PRO A 42 4.30 9.67 26.89
N PRO A 43 4.76 10.42 27.92
CA PRO A 43 4.94 11.86 27.79
C PRO A 43 5.86 12.22 26.61
N LEU A 44 5.32 12.97 25.65
CA LEU A 44 6.04 13.47 24.48
C LEU A 44 5.85 14.99 24.43
N ARG A 45 6.91 15.73 24.15
CA ARG A 45 6.83 17.19 23.93
C ARG A 45 6.36 17.45 22.49
N VAL A 46 5.06 17.27 22.27
CA VAL A 46 4.41 17.36 20.95
C VAL A 46 2.97 17.83 21.13
N ARG A 47 2.45 18.59 20.17
CA ARG A 47 1.02 18.86 20.06
C ARG A 47 0.41 17.86 19.09
N LEU A 48 -0.66 17.19 19.48
CA LEU A 48 -1.35 16.22 18.63
C LEU A 48 -2.69 16.80 18.18
N ARG A 49 -2.99 16.67 16.88
CA ARG A 49 -4.29 17.03 16.30
C ARG A 49 -4.93 15.75 15.76
N PRO A 50 -5.74 15.04 16.57
CA PRO A 50 -6.48 13.89 16.07
C PRO A 50 -7.56 14.32 15.08
N GLN A 51 -7.75 13.51 14.05
CA GLN A 51 -8.85 13.63 13.10
C GLN A 51 -9.30 12.22 12.71
N GLU A 52 -10.58 11.93 12.91
CA GLU A 52 -11.19 10.72 12.36
C GLU A 52 -11.48 10.94 10.87
N VAL A 53 -10.86 10.12 10.01
CA VAL A 53 -11.02 10.18 8.55
C VAL A 53 -11.98 9.08 8.09
N LEU A 54 -11.83 7.88 8.65
CA LEU A 54 -12.62 6.71 8.30
C LEU A 54 -12.67 5.76 9.50
N ALA A 55 -13.68 4.90 9.54
CA ALA A 55 -13.78 3.81 10.52
C ALA A 55 -14.09 2.49 9.80
N LYS A 56 -13.12 1.98 9.04
CA LYS A 56 -13.28 0.79 8.19
C LYS A 56 -12.13 -0.18 8.36
N ASP A 57 -12.45 -1.48 8.35
CA ASP A 57 -11.43 -2.53 8.35
C ASP A 57 -10.60 -2.47 7.06
N SER A 58 -9.27 -2.59 7.17
CA SER A 58 -8.37 -2.47 6.02
C SER A 58 -8.65 -3.52 4.94
N SER A 59 -9.19 -4.69 5.29
CA SER A 59 -9.56 -5.74 4.34
C SER A 59 -10.76 -5.37 3.46
N ALA A 60 -11.55 -4.39 3.88
CA ALA A 60 -12.73 -3.92 3.16
C ALA A 60 -12.48 -2.63 2.35
N LEU A 61 -11.28 -2.05 2.42
CA LEU A 61 -10.97 -0.79 1.74
C LEU A 61 -11.05 -0.93 0.21
N THR A 62 -11.57 0.13 -0.41
CA THR A 62 -11.59 0.32 -1.87
C THR A 62 -10.59 1.40 -2.26
N LEU A 63 -10.32 1.56 -3.57
CA LEU A 63 -9.51 2.68 -4.05
C LEU A 63 -10.13 4.05 -3.71
N ALA A 64 -11.46 4.15 -3.67
CA ALA A 64 -12.13 5.37 -3.22
C ALA A 64 -11.88 5.68 -1.73
N ASP A 65 -11.88 4.66 -0.86
CA ASP A 65 -11.52 4.83 0.55
C ASP A 65 -10.05 5.24 0.71
N MET A 66 -9.14 4.58 -0.01
CA MET A 66 -7.71 4.92 0.00
C MET A 66 -7.47 6.35 -0.53
N GLN A 67 -8.21 6.75 -1.56
CA GLN A 67 -8.17 8.11 -2.10
C GLN A 67 -8.66 9.15 -1.07
N HIS A 68 -9.71 8.83 -0.30
CA HIS A 68 -10.19 9.71 0.76
C HIS A 68 -9.14 9.90 1.88
N ILE A 69 -8.46 8.81 2.27
CA ILE A 69 -7.32 8.87 3.20
C ILE A 69 -6.21 9.74 2.62
N SER A 70 -5.85 9.54 1.35
CA SER A 70 -4.81 10.31 0.67
C SER A 70 -5.13 11.81 0.59
N ALA A 71 -6.38 12.17 0.29
CA ALA A 71 -6.83 13.56 0.28
C ALA A 71 -6.78 14.19 1.67
N SER A 72 -7.09 13.43 2.73
CA SER A 72 -7.02 13.89 4.11
C SER A 72 -5.58 14.15 4.55
N VAL A 73 -4.64 13.30 4.14
CA VAL A 73 -3.19 13.57 4.32
C VAL A 73 -2.78 14.84 3.60
N ALA A 74 -3.21 15.03 2.34
CA ALA A 74 -2.90 16.23 1.56
C ALA A 74 -3.37 17.52 2.24
N ALA A 75 -4.56 17.50 2.84
CA ALA A 75 -5.10 18.63 3.59
C ALA A 75 -4.17 19.01 4.77
N GLN A 76 -3.70 18.03 5.55
CA GLN A 76 -2.77 18.28 6.65
C GLN A 76 -1.39 18.74 6.18
N LEU A 77 -0.89 18.19 5.06
CA LEU A 77 0.39 18.61 4.49
C LEU A 77 0.39 20.08 4.05
N SER A 78 -0.77 20.58 3.59
CA SER A 78 -0.94 21.97 3.15
C SER A 78 -0.93 22.99 4.28
N ASP A 79 -1.18 22.56 5.52
CA ASP A 79 -1.13 23.42 6.70
C ASP A 79 0.35 23.62 7.12
N THR A 80 0.82 24.87 7.10
CA THR A 80 2.21 25.21 7.45
C THR A 80 2.53 24.97 8.91
N ASP A 81 1.53 24.93 9.79
CA ASP A 81 1.74 24.70 11.23
C ASP A 81 1.93 23.22 11.54
N VAL A 82 1.48 22.32 10.65
CA VAL A 82 1.66 20.87 10.80
C VAL A 82 3.07 20.48 10.38
N ALA A 83 3.84 19.96 11.34
CA ALA A 83 5.22 19.51 11.12
C ALA A 83 5.29 18.11 10.48
N GLY A 84 4.29 17.27 10.72
CA GLY A 84 4.21 15.90 10.20
C GLY A 84 2.84 15.27 10.41
N VAL A 85 2.61 14.13 9.75
CA VAL A 85 1.33 13.40 9.79
C VAL A 85 1.58 11.97 10.24
N VAL A 86 0.78 11.47 11.17
CA VAL A 86 0.68 10.05 11.51
C VAL A 86 -0.66 9.53 11.00
N VAL A 87 -0.66 8.37 10.35
CA VAL A 87 -1.87 7.70 9.87
C VAL A 87 -2.02 6.36 10.60
N LEU A 88 -3.07 6.24 11.42
CA LEU A 88 -3.45 5.00 12.07
C LEU A 88 -4.27 4.17 11.08
N HIS A 89 -3.73 3.03 10.67
CA HIS A 89 -4.30 2.23 9.59
C HIS A 89 -4.31 0.74 9.95
N GLY A 90 -5.30 0.00 9.43
CA GLY A 90 -5.32 -1.46 9.53
C GLY A 90 -4.19 -2.09 8.72
N THR A 91 -3.64 -3.20 9.20
CA THR A 91 -2.39 -3.76 8.66
C THR A 91 -2.56 -4.47 7.32
N ASP A 92 -3.76 -4.90 6.93
CA ASP A 92 -3.96 -5.73 5.73
C ASP A 92 -3.73 -4.99 4.41
N ALA A 93 -3.97 -3.68 4.38
CA ALA A 93 -3.82 -2.84 3.18
C ALA A 93 -2.91 -1.63 3.40
N MET A 94 -2.15 -1.60 4.51
CA MET A 94 -1.30 -0.45 4.86
C MET A 94 -0.20 -0.20 3.81
N GLU A 95 0.37 -1.28 3.24
CA GLU A 95 1.37 -1.20 2.17
C GLU A 95 0.83 -0.57 0.88
N GLU A 96 -0.48 -0.71 0.64
CA GLU A 96 -1.16 -0.18 -0.54
C GLU A 96 -1.47 1.32 -0.35
N THR A 97 -2.14 1.68 0.75
CA THR A 97 -2.52 3.08 1.03
C THR A 97 -1.28 3.97 1.20
N SER A 98 -0.23 3.48 1.86
CA SER A 98 1.00 4.27 2.06
C SER A 98 1.72 4.57 0.73
N LEU A 99 1.74 3.61 -0.20
CA LEU A 99 2.30 3.83 -1.54
C LEU A 99 1.46 4.84 -2.33
N LEU A 100 0.13 4.78 -2.26
CA LEU A 100 -0.75 5.75 -2.91
C LEU A 100 -0.43 7.18 -2.48
N VAL A 101 -0.31 7.41 -1.16
CA VAL A 101 0.03 8.73 -0.60
C VAL A 101 1.42 9.20 -1.06
N GLN A 102 2.41 8.30 -1.10
CA GLN A 102 3.74 8.63 -1.59
C GLN A 102 3.73 9.08 -3.05
N LEU A 103 3.00 8.36 -3.91
CA LEU A 103 2.93 8.64 -5.35
C LEU A 103 2.16 9.93 -5.66
N GLN A 104 1.07 10.19 -4.93
CA GLN A 104 0.21 11.36 -5.17
C GLN A 104 0.80 12.65 -4.63
N HIS A 105 1.55 12.61 -3.52
CA HIS A 105 1.94 13.83 -2.82
C HIS A 105 3.44 14.11 -2.80
N GLN A 106 4.30 13.08 -2.83
CA GLN A 106 5.75 13.24 -2.64
C GLN A 106 6.09 14.22 -1.50
N PRO A 107 5.60 13.95 -0.27
CA PRO A 107 5.53 14.97 0.76
C PRO A 107 6.91 15.45 1.20
N GLN A 108 7.04 16.76 1.38
CA GLN A 108 8.23 17.44 1.94
C GLN A 108 8.14 17.58 3.47
N LYS A 109 7.36 16.71 4.09
CA LYS A 109 7.19 16.56 5.53
C LYS A 109 7.06 15.07 5.84
N PRO A 110 7.39 14.60 7.04
CA PRO A 110 7.20 13.21 7.44
C PRO A 110 5.72 12.81 7.41
N VAL A 111 5.41 11.69 6.74
CA VAL A 111 4.11 11.01 6.82
C VAL A 111 4.33 9.57 7.26
N ILE A 112 3.88 9.24 8.47
CA ILE A 112 4.17 7.96 9.10
C ILE A 112 2.89 7.13 9.22
N PHE A 113 2.82 6.03 8.48
CA PHE A 113 1.77 5.02 8.65
C PHE A 113 2.13 4.09 9.81
N THR A 114 1.14 3.75 10.62
CA THR A 114 1.31 2.79 11.71
C THR A 114 0.00 2.08 12.04
N GLY A 115 0.09 1.03 12.85
CA GLY A 115 -1.01 0.15 13.19
C GLY A 115 -0.62 -0.81 14.31
N ALA A 116 -1.40 -1.88 14.46
CA ALA A 116 -1.11 -2.94 15.41
C ALA A 116 -1.37 -4.29 14.76
N GLN A 117 -0.48 -5.24 15.00
CA GLN A 117 -0.73 -6.63 14.64
C GLN A 117 -1.69 -7.27 15.65
N PHE A 118 -1.58 -6.91 16.92
CA PHE A 118 -2.38 -7.45 18.01
C PHE A 118 -3.37 -6.40 18.53
N ALA A 119 -4.59 -6.84 18.82
CA ALA A 119 -5.64 -6.00 19.40
C ALA A 119 -5.23 -5.42 20.75
N ALA A 120 -5.90 -4.34 21.17
CA ALA A 120 -5.54 -3.58 22.37
C ALA A 120 -5.62 -4.39 23.68
N ASP A 121 -6.44 -5.44 23.71
CA ASP A 121 -6.63 -6.36 24.83
C ASP A 121 -5.69 -7.57 24.81
N HIS A 122 -4.88 -7.74 23.75
CA HIS A 122 -3.97 -8.86 23.62
C HIS A 122 -2.71 -8.65 24.50
N PRO A 123 -2.17 -9.68 25.19
CA PRO A 123 -0.97 -9.54 26.04
C PRO A 123 0.30 -9.05 25.31
N ARG A 124 0.30 -9.19 23.99
CA ARG A 124 1.36 -8.72 23.07
C ARG A 124 0.97 -7.46 22.28
N SER A 125 -0.01 -6.67 22.75
CA SER A 125 -0.48 -5.48 22.03
C SER A 125 0.71 -4.58 21.69
N ASP A 126 0.85 -4.25 20.41
CA ASP A 126 1.96 -3.47 19.87
C ASP A 126 1.54 -2.05 19.49
N GLY A 127 0.23 -1.76 19.48
CA GLY A 127 -0.33 -0.51 18.98
C GLY A 127 0.19 0.77 19.63
N ILE A 128 0.26 0.83 20.96
CA ILE A 128 0.73 2.02 21.68
C ILE A 128 2.22 2.27 21.44
N VAL A 129 3.02 1.20 21.38
CA VAL A 129 4.46 1.30 21.10
C VAL A 129 4.68 1.78 19.66
N ASN A 130 4.00 1.16 18.70
CA ASN A 130 4.07 1.55 17.30
C ASN A 130 3.61 3.01 17.09
N LEU A 131 2.55 3.45 17.77
CA LEU A 131 2.08 4.83 17.71
C LEU A 131 3.08 5.81 18.33
N ALA A 132 3.65 5.50 19.49
CA ALA A 132 4.66 6.35 20.11
C ALA A 132 5.88 6.52 19.19
N ASP A 133 6.32 5.45 18.53
CA ASP A 133 7.40 5.50 17.55
C ASP A 133 7.00 6.30 16.32
N ALA A 134 5.77 6.14 15.81
CA ALA A 134 5.26 6.92 14.69
C ALA A 134 5.24 8.43 14.96
N VAL A 135 4.80 8.83 16.16
CA VAL A 135 4.79 10.24 16.57
C VAL A 135 6.22 10.79 16.65
N ARG A 136 7.17 10.04 17.24
CA ARG A 136 8.59 10.44 17.27
C ARG A 136 9.17 10.60 15.87
N MET A 137 8.89 9.65 14.98
CA MET A 137 9.31 9.72 13.58
C MET A 137 8.66 10.89 12.85
N ALA A 138 7.41 11.25 13.14
CA ALA A 138 6.74 12.37 12.50
C ALA A 138 7.30 13.74 12.94
N MET A 139 7.89 13.84 14.14
CA MET A 139 8.48 15.08 14.67
C MET A 139 9.83 15.43 14.04
N THR A 140 10.67 14.42 13.75
CA THR A 140 12.08 14.65 13.35
C THR A 140 12.52 13.80 12.15
N GLY A 141 11.58 13.07 11.54
CA GLY A 141 11.86 12.13 10.47
C GLY A 141 12.19 12.80 9.15
N LYS A 142 12.45 11.95 8.16
CA LYS A 142 12.71 12.38 6.78
C LYS A 142 11.41 12.69 6.06
N ASP A 143 11.50 13.55 5.07
CA ASP A 143 10.46 13.76 4.06
C ASP A 143 10.06 12.43 3.40
N GLY A 144 8.80 12.35 3.01
CA GLY A 144 8.22 11.18 2.37
C GLY A 144 7.36 10.33 3.31
N VAL A 145 6.81 9.26 2.73
CA VAL A 145 5.99 8.30 3.44
C VAL A 145 6.86 7.15 3.97
N ARG A 146 6.62 6.78 5.23
CA ARG A 146 7.28 5.68 5.94
C ARG A 146 6.26 4.89 6.76
N LEU A 147 6.63 3.67 7.16
CA LEU A 147 5.93 2.92 8.18
C LEU A 147 6.73 2.86 9.48
N ALA A 148 6.05 3.03 10.61
CA ALA A 148 6.57 2.73 11.94
C ALA A 148 5.92 1.45 12.46
N PHE A 149 6.69 0.36 12.54
CA PHE A 149 6.18 -0.93 12.98
C PHE A 149 7.28 -1.78 13.62
N ALA A 150 6.99 -2.40 14.77
CA ALA A 150 7.92 -3.26 15.49
C ALA A 150 9.30 -2.59 15.75
N GLY A 151 9.29 -1.31 16.08
CA GLY A 151 10.50 -0.51 16.34
C GLY A 151 11.34 -0.18 15.10
N ARG A 152 10.83 -0.41 13.88
CA ARG A 152 11.51 -0.11 12.62
C ARG A 152 10.82 1.01 11.85
N GLU A 153 11.64 1.80 11.14
CA GLU A 153 11.20 2.73 10.10
C GLU A 153 11.39 2.07 8.74
N LEU A 154 10.31 1.85 7.99
CA LEU A 154 10.34 1.16 6.70
C LEU A 154 9.94 2.10 5.55
N PRO A 155 10.61 2.04 4.38
CA PRO A 155 10.13 2.73 3.19
C PRO A 155 8.85 2.06 2.66
N CYS A 156 8.05 2.81 1.90
CA CYS A 156 6.84 2.27 1.29
C CYS A 156 7.12 1.44 0.03
N TRP A 157 8.15 1.75 -0.78
CA TRP A 157 8.38 1.04 -2.04
C TRP A 157 8.86 -0.39 -1.83
N GLY A 158 8.14 -1.36 -2.41
CA GLY A 158 8.42 -2.79 -2.27
C GLY A 158 7.96 -3.38 -0.93
N LEU A 159 7.25 -2.60 -0.12
CA LEU A 159 6.73 -3.04 1.17
C LEU A 159 5.60 -4.06 1.00
N TYR A 160 5.59 -5.08 1.86
CA TYR A 160 4.47 -6.00 1.99
C TYR A 160 4.34 -6.55 3.43
N LYS A 161 3.14 -7.00 3.80
CA LYS A 161 2.86 -7.72 5.04
C LYS A 161 3.31 -9.18 4.90
N ARG A 162 4.32 -9.57 5.68
CA ARG A 162 5.01 -10.87 5.58
C ARG A 162 4.45 -11.96 6.49
N THR A 163 3.71 -11.60 7.52
CA THR A 163 3.23 -12.51 8.57
C THR A 163 1.88 -12.07 9.09
N THR A 164 1.08 -13.06 9.49
CA THR A 164 -0.24 -12.90 10.06
C THR A 164 -0.25 -12.93 11.59
N ASP A 165 0.87 -13.29 12.24
CA ASP A 165 0.88 -13.69 13.65
C ASP A 165 2.12 -13.22 14.46
N LEU A 166 3.06 -12.50 13.83
CA LEU A 166 4.20 -11.88 14.51
C LEU A 166 4.10 -10.35 14.48
N ALA A 167 4.55 -9.72 15.56
CA ALA A 167 4.59 -8.24 15.67
C ALA A 167 5.43 -7.62 14.55
N ASP A 168 6.48 -8.30 14.09
CA ASP A 168 7.29 -7.84 12.96
C ASP A 168 6.61 -8.14 11.61
N ALA A 169 5.49 -7.45 11.38
CA ALA A 169 4.51 -7.83 10.37
C ALA A 169 4.89 -7.49 8.92
N PHE A 170 5.86 -6.59 8.70
CA PHE A 170 6.18 -6.04 7.38
C PHE A 170 7.60 -6.35 6.93
N ALA A 171 7.83 -6.47 5.62
CA ALA A 171 9.15 -6.57 5.02
C ALA A 171 9.18 -5.88 3.65
N LEU A 172 10.37 -5.80 3.07
CA LEU A 172 10.58 -5.32 1.71
C LEU A 172 10.83 -6.51 0.80
N ALA A 173 10.21 -6.51 -0.37
CA ALA A 173 10.42 -7.51 -1.42
C ALA A 173 11.87 -7.55 -1.92
N GLY A 174 12.65 -6.49 -1.68
CA GLY A 174 14.08 -6.45 -1.89
C GLY A 174 14.72 -5.12 -1.47
N PRO A 175 16.06 -5.02 -1.50
CA PRO A 175 16.80 -3.88 -1.00
C PRO A 175 16.93 -2.73 -2.03
N VAL A 176 15.89 -2.47 -2.83
CA VAL A 176 15.97 -1.52 -3.95
C VAL A 176 15.18 -0.24 -3.63
N PRO A 177 15.80 0.96 -3.79
CA PRO A 177 15.10 2.21 -3.60
C PRO A 177 14.01 2.41 -4.65
N ALA A 178 13.00 3.20 -4.32
CA ALA A 178 11.98 3.60 -5.28
C ALA A 178 12.63 4.26 -6.51
N PRO A 179 12.14 3.99 -7.73
CA PRO A 179 12.53 4.76 -8.89
C PRO A 179 12.12 6.22 -8.71
N ALA A 180 12.85 7.14 -9.36
CA ALA A 180 12.48 8.55 -9.40
C ALA A 180 11.25 8.74 -10.29
N LEU A 181 10.07 8.62 -9.70
CA LEU A 181 8.79 8.88 -10.36
C LEU A 181 8.40 10.35 -10.20
N PRO A 182 7.69 10.97 -11.17
CA PRO A 182 7.07 12.25 -10.95
C PRO A 182 5.92 12.13 -9.94
N ARG A 183 5.46 13.27 -9.40
CA ARG A 183 4.21 13.33 -8.63
C ARG A 183 3.03 12.98 -9.55
N LEU A 184 2.12 12.11 -9.10
CA LEU A 184 1.00 11.59 -9.88
C LEU A 184 -0.34 11.89 -9.16
N PRO A 185 -0.84 13.14 -9.18
CA PRO A 185 -1.86 13.62 -8.25
C PRO A 185 -3.31 13.23 -8.59
N ALA A 186 -3.58 12.61 -9.75
CA ALA A 186 -4.96 12.31 -10.15
C ALA A 186 -5.67 11.34 -9.19
N ASP A 187 -6.99 11.51 -9.08
CA ASP A 187 -7.88 10.71 -8.26
C ASP A 187 -8.00 9.28 -8.79
N VAL A 188 -7.78 8.27 -7.94
CA VAL A 188 -7.84 6.84 -8.32
C VAL A 188 -9.16 6.16 -7.96
N GLY A 189 -10.10 6.86 -7.32
CA GLY A 189 -11.28 6.27 -6.69
C GLY A 189 -12.23 5.55 -7.64
N ALA A 190 -12.27 5.97 -8.90
CA ALA A 190 -13.06 5.34 -9.96
C ALA A 190 -12.29 4.30 -10.79
N THR A 191 -10.96 4.24 -10.66
CA THR A 191 -10.11 3.33 -11.44
C THR A 191 -10.34 1.89 -11.02
N ARG A 192 -10.46 0.98 -11.99
CA ARG A 192 -10.58 -0.45 -11.74
C ARG A 192 -9.34 -1.20 -12.21
N VAL A 193 -8.50 -1.58 -11.26
CA VAL A 193 -7.40 -2.54 -11.47
C VAL A 193 -7.66 -3.80 -10.68
N ASP A 194 -7.78 -4.93 -11.38
CA ASP A 194 -8.05 -6.23 -10.79
C ASP A 194 -6.73 -7.02 -10.61
N ILE A 195 -6.64 -7.86 -9.58
CA ILE A 195 -5.53 -8.81 -9.38
C ILE A 195 -6.01 -10.22 -9.72
N VAL A 196 -5.31 -10.92 -10.61
CA VAL A 196 -5.60 -12.30 -11.00
C VAL A 196 -4.48 -13.22 -10.52
N ALA A 197 -4.82 -14.16 -9.65
CA ALA A 197 -3.87 -15.15 -9.16
C ALA A 197 -3.73 -16.33 -10.14
N ILE A 198 -2.49 -16.70 -10.45
CA ILE A 198 -2.16 -17.83 -11.32
C ILE A 198 -1.71 -19.02 -10.49
N HIS A 199 -2.20 -20.20 -10.85
CA HIS A 199 -1.81 -21.48 -10.27
C HIS A 199 -1.68 -22.55 -11.34
N PRO A 200 -0.93 -23.65 -11.10
CA PRO A 200 -0.91 -24.78 -12.02
C PRO A 200 -2.35 -25.25 -12.34
N GLY A 201 -2.64 -25.40 -13.63
CA GLY A 201 -3.94 -25.83 -14.13
C GLY A 201 -5.02 -24.75 -14.19
N CYS A 202 -4.75 -23.49 -13.87
CA CYS A 202 -5.72 -22.41 -14.17
C CYS A 202 -5.78 -22.15 -15.68
N ASP A 203 -6.96 -21.79 -16.16
CA ASP A 203 -7.17 -21.26 -17.51
C ASP A 203 -7.25 -19.72 -17.49
N ALA A 204 -7.69 -19.13 -18.60
CA ALA A 204 -7.82 -17.68 -18.75
C ALA A 204 -9.08 -17.08 -18.12
N ALA A 205 -9.97 -17.88 -17.51
CA ALA A 205 -11.32 -17.44 -17.17
C ALA A 205 -11.34 -16.20 -16.26
N HIS A 206 -10.46 -16.12 -15.27
CA HIS A 206 -10.41 -14.96 -14.37
C HIS A 206 -9.89 -13.70 -15.05
N LEU A 207 -8.91 -13.82 -15.96
CA LEU A 207 -8.42 -12.66 -16.71
C LEU A 207 -9.47 -12.17 -17.69
N ASP A 208 -10.11 -13.07 -18.44
CA ASP A 208 -11.19 -12.72 -19.36
C ASP A 208 -12.37 -12.08 -18.61
N ALA A 209 -12.75 -12.62 -17.45
CA ALA A 209 -13.80 -12.03 -16.62
C ALA A 209 -13.48 -10.59 -16.18
N SER A 210 -12.23 -10.29 -15.80
CA SER A 210 -11.82 -8.91 -15.47
C SER A 210 -11.96 -7.98 -16.69
N LEU A 211 -11.53 -8.44 -17.87
CA LEU A 211 -11.64 -7.68 -19.11
C LEU A 211 -13.11 -7.42 -19.48
N ASP A 212 -13.97 -8.43 -19.38
CA ASP A 212 -15.40 -8.33 -19.72
C ASP A 212 -16.19 -7.45 -18.75
N ARG A 213 -15.71 -7.34 -17.51
CA ARG A 213 -16.27 -6.45 -16.50
C ARG A 213 -15.68 -5.04 -16.53
N GLY A 214 -14.84 -4.74 -17.53
CA GLY A 214 -14.32 -3.39 -17.80
C GLY A 214 -13.19 -2.97 -16.87
N ALA A 215 -12.28 -3.87 -16.52
CA ALA A 215 -11.05 -3.47 -15.84
C ALA A 215 -10.22 -2.52 -16.71
N ASP A 216 -9.76 -1.42 -16.12
CA ASP A 216 -8.84 -0.45 -16.76
C ASP A 216 -7.41 -0.99 -16.84
N GLY A 217 -7.08 -1.97 -16.00
CA GLY A 217 -5.81 -2.69 -16.00
C GLY A 217 -5.89 -3.97 -15.18
N VAL A 218 -4.95 -4.90 -15.39
CA VAL A 218 -4.89 -6.15 -14.63
C VAL A 218 -3.48 -6.41 -14.12
N VAL A 219 -3.36 -6.80 -12.86
CA VAL A 219 -2.12 -7.32 -12.29
C VAL A 219 -2.24 -8.84 -12.17
N ILE A 220 -1.27 -9.56 -12.72
CA ILE A 220 -1.18 -11.01 -12.61
C ILE A 220 -0.24 -11.34 -11.45
N ALA A 221 -0.71 -12.08 -10.45
CA ALA A 221 0.13 -12.69 -9.43
C ALA A 221 0.64 -14.05 -9.96
N ALA A 222 1.74 -14.00 -10.71
CA ALA A 222 2.31 -15.13 -11.42
C ALA A 222 3.13 -16.07 -10.51
N LEU A 223 3.51 -17.22 -11.06
CA LEU A 223 4.34 -18.23 -10.40
C LEU A 223 5.83 -17.85 -10.47
N GLY A 224 6.59 -18.18 -9.43
CA GLY A 224 8.06 -18.08 -9.45
C GLY A 224 8.55 -16.68 -9.82
N SER A 225 9.43 -16.59 -10.81
CA SER A 225 10.00 -15.33 -11.31
C SER A 225 9.11 -14.58 -12.31
N GLY A 226 7.81 -14.91 -12.39
CA GLY A 226 6.87 -14.32 -13.34
C GLY A 226 6.50 -15.26 -14.49
N ASN A 227 6.11 -16.49 -14.18
CA ASN A 227 5.71 -17.49 -15.18
C ASN A 227 4.23 -17.86 -15.03
N ALA A 228 3.62 -18.25 -16.15
CA ALA A 228 2.24 -18.69 -16.26
C ALA A 228 2.13 -19.86 -17.27
N SER A 229 1.00 -19.97 -17.96
CA SER A 229 0.76 -20.97 -19.02
C SER A 229 0.55 -20.31 -20.39
N PRO A 230 0.62 -21.07 -21.50
CA PRO A 230 0.30 -20.56 -22.83
C PRO A 230 -1.10 -19.95 -22.96
N GLU A 231 -2.08 -20.48 -22.24
CA GLU A 231 -3.45 -19.95 -22.22
C GLU A 231 -3.47 -18.53 -21.61
N ILE A 232 -2.68 -18.29 -20.58
CA ILE A 232 -2.53 -16.95 -19.97
C ILE A 232 -1.80 -16.01 -20.93
N VAL A 233 -0.77 -16.46 -21.64
CA VAL A 233 -0.09 -15.65 -22.67
C VAL A 233 -1.08 -15.23 -23.76
N ALA A 234 -1.92 -16.14 -24.25
CA ALA A 234 -2.97 -15.83 -25.21
C ALA A 234 -4.00 -14.82 -24.67
N ALA A 235 -4.34 -14.90 -23.38
CA ALA A 235 -5.23 -13.95 -22.72
C ALA A 235 -4.61 -12.56 -22.55
N ILE A 236 -3.31 -12.47 -22.29
CA ILE A 236 -2.55 -11.21 -22.27
C ILE A 236 -2.58 -10.56 -23.66
N GLN A 237 -2.44 -11.33 -24.74
CA GLN A 237 -2.56 -10.80 -26.10
C GLN A 237 -3.95 -10.20 -26.35
N ARG A 238 -5.01 -10.85 -25.88
CA ARG A 238 -6.39 -10.31 -25.96
C ARG A 238 -6.53 -9.01 -25.18
N ALA A 239 -6.00 -8.94 -23.95
CA ALA A 239 -5.99 -7.72 -23.15
C ALA A 239 -5.26 -6.58 -23.88
N SER A 240 -4.07 -6.86 -24.42
CA SER A 240 -3.28 -5.88 -25.17
C SER A 240 -3.99 -5.40 -26.44
N ALA A 241 -4.71 -6.28 -27.15
CA ALA A 241 -5.53 -5.92 -28.31
C ALA A 241 -6.72 -5.01 -27.93
N ARG A 242 -7.23 -5.12 -26.69
CA ARG A 242 -8.24 -4.23 -26.11
C ARG A 242 -7.66 -2.95 -25.52
N GLY A 243 -6.34 -2.76 -25.56
CA GLY A 243 -5.66 -1.60 -24.97
C GLY A 243 -5.58 -1.63 -23.45
N VAL A 244 -5.90 -2.76 -22.81
CA VAL A 244 -5.86 -2.92 -21.34
C VAL A 244 -4.44 -3.36 -20.93
N PRO A 245 -3.69 -2.57 -20.14
CA PRO A 245 -2.37 -2.95 -19.67
C PRO A 245 -2.46 -4.12 -18.68
N VAL A 246 -1.56 -5.09 -18.88
CA VAL A 246 -1.37 -6.21 -17.95
C VAL A 246 0.03 -6.12 -17.34
N VAL A 247 0.09 -6.11 -16.01
CA VAL A 247 1.33 -6.10 -15.23
C VAL A 247 1.56 -7.47 -14.60
N ILE A 248 2.71 -8.08 -14.84
CA ILE A 248 3.14 -9.33 -14.21
C ILE A 248 3.86 -9.00 -12.92
N SER A 249 3.28 -9.41 -11.81
CA SER A 249 3.89 -9.48 -10.48
C SER A 249 4.06 -10.97 -10.11
N SER A 250 4.66 -11.26 -8.96
CA SER A 250 4.80 -12.62 -8.45
C SER A 250 4.06 -12.82 -7.15
N ARG A 251 3.60 -14.05 -6.91
CA ARG A 251 3.17 -14.53 -5.59
C ARG A 251 4.35 -14.78 -4.64
N VAL A 252 5.58 -14.86 -5.16
CA VAL A 252 6.79 -15.03 -4.36
C VAL A 252 7.07 -13.72 -3.64
N PRO A 253 7.19 -13.71 -2.30
CA PRO A 253 7.22 -12.48 -1.52
C PRO A 253 8.50 -11.67 -1.72
N GLU A 254 9.65 -12.30 -1.94
CA GLU A 254 10.96 -11.64 -1.97
C GLU A 254 11.74 -12.01 -3.24
N GLY A 255 12.62 -11.11 -3.68
CA GLY A 255 13.49 -11.29 -4.86
C GLY A 255 13.07 -10.48 -6.09
N GLU A 256 14.05 -10.26 -6.97
CA GLU A 256 13.85 -9.56 -8.24
C GLU A 256 13.13 -10.46 -9.24
N MET A 257 12.14 -9.91 -9.94
CA MET A 257 11.54 -10.57 -11.10
C MET A 257 12.35 -10.27 -12.36
N ALA A 258 12.73 -11.32 -13.08
CA ALA A 258 13.40 -11.24 -14.36
C ALA A 258 12.67 -12.13 -15.39
N PRO A 259 12.15 -11.58 -16.50
CA PRO A 259 11.40 -12.33 -17.51
C PRO A 259 12.34 -13.11 -18.44
N ILE A 260 13.01 -14.14 -17.90
CA ILE A 260 14.07 -14.87 -18.61
C ILE A 260 13.58 -16.14 -19.32
N TYR A 261 12.50 -16.76 -18.82
CA TYR A 261 12.03 -18.03 -19.36
C TYR A 261 11.09 -17.81 -20.55
N GLY A 262 11.32 -18.56 -21.63
CA GLY A 262 10.39 -18.75 -22.74
C GLY A 262 9.84 -20.19 -22.76
N GLY A 263 9.16 -20.57 -23.83
CA GLY A 263 8.62 -21.94 -24.01
C GLY A 263 7.10 -22.03 -23.94
N GLY A 264 6.41 -20.90 -24.13
CA GLY A 264 4.97 -20.79 -24.30
C GLY A 264 4.26 -20.10 -23.13
N GLY A 265 4.83 -20.09 -21.92
CA GLY A 265 4.21 -19.52 -20.72
C GLY A 265 5.15 -18.75 -19.80
N GLY A 266 6.42 -18.60 -20.18
CA GLY A 266 7.39 -17.92 -19.34
C GLY A 266 7.29 -16.39 -19.40
N GLY A 267 7.95 -15.70 -18.48
CA GLY A 267 7.94 -14.23 -18.44
C GLY A 267 8.36 -13.55 -19.75
N HIS A 268 9.27 -14.15 -20.51
CA HIS A 268 9.65 -13.65 -21.85
C HIS A 268 8.46 -13.69 -22.82
N ASP A 269 7.70 -14.79 -22.83
CA ASP A 269 6.54 -14.96 -23.72
C ASP A 269 5.41 -13.99 -23.33
N MET A 270 5.21 -13.76 -22.03
CA MET A 270 4.25 -12.76 -21.55
C MET A 270 4.66 -11.34 -21.92
N ALA A 271 5.95 -11.01 -21.87
CA ALA A 271 6.44 -9.71 -22.34
C ALA A 271 6.23 -9.53 -23.85
N ALA A 272 6.50 -10.58 -24.65
CA ALA A 272 6.23 -10.60 -26.09
C ALA A 272 4.73 -10.47 -26.42
N ALA A 273 3.86 -11.04 -25.57
CA ALA A 273 2.42 -10.85 -25.63
C ALA A 273 1.95 -9.45 -25.20
N GLY A 274 2.86 -8.63 -24.65
CA GLY A 274 2.62 -7.25 -24.31
C GLY A 274 2.55 -6.95 -22.80
N ALA A 275 2.73 -7.92 -21.92
CA ALA A 275 2.73 -7.64 -20.50
C ALA A 275 3.93 -6.77 -20.07
N ILE A 276 3.72 -5.99 -19.02
CA ILE A 276 4.75 -5.18 -18.34
C ILE A 276 5.15 -5.95 -17.08
N HIS A 277 6.43 -6.03 -16.74
CA HIS A 277 6.87 -6.77 -15.55
C HIS A 277 7.14 -5.81 -14.39
N ALA A 278 6.55 -6.08 -13.23
CA ALA A 278 6.90 -5.42 -11.99
C ALA A 278 8.16 -6.10 -11.43
N ARG A 279 9.31 -5.42 -11.43
CA ARG A 279 10.56 -6.02 -10.95
C ARG A 279 10.56 -6.30 -9.46
N TRP A 280 10.01 -5.36 -8.67
CA TRP A 280 10.09 -5.39 -7.21
C TRP A 280 8.74 -5.31 -6.51
N LEU A 281 7.73 -4.69 -7.13
CA LEU A 281 6.41 -4.54 -6.51
C LEU A 281 5.65 -5.86 -6.53
N ARG A 282 5.04 -6.18 -5.39
CA ARG A 282 4.12 -7.32 -5.23
C ARG A 282 2.70 -6.93 -5.61
N PRO A 283 1.76 -7.89 -5.78
CA PRO A 283 0.51 -7.62 -6.47
C PRO A 283 -0.29 -6.44 -5.91
N GLY A 284 -0.33 -6.27 -4.59
CA GLY A 284 -0.99 -5.13 -3.94
C GLY A 284 -0.36 -3.80 -4.37
N GLN A 285 0.94 -3.61 -4.18
CA GLN A 285 1.62 -2.39 -4.59
C GLN A 285 1.67 -2.16 -6.10
N ALA A 286 1.79 -3.24 -6.89
CA ALA A 286 1.74 -3.15 -8.34
C ALA A 286 0.37 -2.68 -8.84
N ARG A 287 -0.70 -3.11 -8.18
CA ARG A 287 -2.07 -2.64 -8.44
C ARG A 287 -2.20 -1.14 -8.17
N ILE A 288 -1.66 -0.67 -7.05
CA ILE A 288 -1.69 0.76 -6.70
C ILE A 288 -0.91 1.61 -7.70
N LEU A 289 0.30 1.21 -8.06
CA LEU A 289 1.08 1.95 -9.05
C LEU A 289 0.37 1.99 -10.42
N LEU A 290 -0.18 0.86 -10.86
CA LEU A 290 -0.93 0.80 -12.13
C LEU A 290 -2.18 1.70 -12.09
N ALA A 291 -2.95 1.66 -11.00
CA ALA A 291 -4.15 2.49 -10.83
C ALA A 291 -3.82 3.99 -10.87
N VAL A 292 -2.74 4.40 -10.19
CA VAL A 292 -2.25 5.79 -10.20
C VAL A 292 -1.82 6.21 -11.60
N LEU A 293 -1.03 5.38 -12.31
CA LEU A 293 -0.57 5.71 -13.67
C LEU A 293 -1.73 5.85 -14.66
N LEU A 294 -2.71 4.94 -14.59
CA LEU A 294 -3.92 4.98 -15.41
C LEU A 294 -4.76 6.22 -15.13
N ALA A 295 -5.01 6.55 -13.85
CA ALA A 295 -5.74 7.76 -13.46
C ALA A 295 -5.06 9.05 -13.96
N ASN A 296 -3.73 9.05 -14.08
CA ASN A 296 -2.95 10.17 -14.61
C ASN A 296 -2.79 10.14 -16.14
N GLY A 297 -3.49 9.25 -16.85
CA GLY A 297 -3.47 9.17 -18.31
C GLY A 297 -2.09 8.80 -18.88
N CYS A 298 -1.27 8.07 -18.12
CA CYS A 298 0.04 7.64 -18.60
C CYS A 298 -0.11 6.60 -19.71
N ASP A 299 0.65 6.80 -20.79
CA ASP A 299 0.75 5.80 -21.86
C ASP A 299 1.51 4.54 -21.41
N ARG A 300 1.49 3.53 -22.28
CA ARG A 300 2.10 2.23 -22.02
C ARG A 300 3.61 2.32 -21.76
N ASP A 301 4.32 3.24 -22.41
CA ASP A 301 5.76 3.37 -22.26
C ASP A 301 6.11 3.96 -20.90
N ARG A 302 5.38 4.99 -20.46
CA ARG A 302 5.47 5.53 -19.10
C ARG A 302 5.11 4.49 -18.05
N ILE A 303 4.06 3.70 -18.28
CA ILE A 303 3.71 2.60 -17.37
C ILE A 303 4.88 1.61 -17.29
N ARG A 304 5.44 1.19 -18.42
CA ARG A 304 6.58 0.26 -18.45
C ARG A 304 7.78 0.82 -17.69
N THR A 305 8.15 2.07 -17.93
CA THR A 305 9.28 2.73 -17.24
C THR A 305 9.07 2.80 -15.72
N ALA A 306 7.83 3.03 -15.27
CA ALA A 306 7.54 3.14 -13.84
C ALA A 306 7.68 1.79 -13.09
N PHE A 307 7.49 0.67 -13.77
CA PHE A 307 7.62 -0.67 -13.19
C PHE A 307 9.06 -1.23 -13.19
N GLY A 308 9.97 -0.55 -13.90
CA GLY A 308 11.41 -0.80 -13.91
C GLY A 308 11.87 -1.88 -14.88
#